data_AF-A0A5J4V8T4-F1
#
_entry.id   AF-A0A5J4V8T4-F1
#
_cell.length_a   1.000
_cell.length_b   1.000
_cell.length_c   1.000
_cell.angle_alpha   90.00
_cell.angle_beta   90.00
_cell.angle_gamma   90.00
#
_symmetry.space_group_name_H-M   'P 1'
#
loop_
_entity.id
_entity.type
_entity.pdbx_description
1 polymer ?
#
loop_
_entity_poly.entity_id
_entity_poly.type
_entity_poly.pdbx_seq_one_letter_code
_entity_poly.pdbx_strand_id
1 'polypeptide(L)'
;WHRGDNTVGNNRFEDDVHVIGMELNMHEGTLHFFCCGEQQKVFIEGIREPVLFYGYIFYRGTSMTVLRLSKLSAPTVAQLKGEKAVRW
;
A
#
# COMPACT_ATOMS: atom_id res chain seq x y z
N TRP A 1 5.75 1.06 9.66
CA TRP A 1 6.75 1.91 10.30
C TRP A 1 7.07 3.10 9.41
N HIS A 2 6.76 4.31 9.85
CA HIS A 2 7.07 5.57 9.17
C HIS A 2 7.55 6.57 10.21
N ARG A 3 8.74 7.14 10.04
CA ARG A 3 9.34 8.14 10.96
C ARG A 3 9.29 7.76 12.45
N GLY A 4 9.47 6.48 12.78
CA GLY A 4 9.41 5.99 14.16
C GLY A 4 8.06 5.41 14.59
N ASP A 5 6.99 5.67 13.85
CA ASP A 5 5.63 5.30 14.23
C ASP A 5 5.08 4.09 13.47
N ASN A 6 4.24 3.30 14.16
CA ASN A 6 3.50 2.19 13.58
C ASN A 6 1.99 2.47 13.65
N THR A 7 1.41 2.85 12.52
CA THR A 7 -0.04 3.05 12.40
C THR A 7 -0.75 1.71 12.30
N VAL A 8 -1.53 1.36 13.32
CA VAL A 8 -2.35 0.14 13.37
C VAL A 8 -3.65 0.29 12.57
N GLY A 9 -4.08 -0.78 11.89
CA GLY A 9 -5.37 -0.81 11.19
C GLY A 9 -5.42 -1.74 9.98
N ASN A 10 -4.25 -2.11 9.43
CA ASN A 10 -4.16 -3.07 8.34
C ASN A 10 -4.09 -4.50 8.88
N ASN A 11 -4.58 -5.44 8.08
CA ASN A 11 -4.43 -6.86 8.32
C ASN A 11 -2.96 -7.26 8.22
N ARG A 12 -2.59 -8.28 9.00
CA ARG A 12 -1.28 -8.92 8.85
C ARG A 12 -1.26 -9.69 7.53
N PHE A 13 -0.17 -9.55 6.77
CA PHE A 13 0.07 -10.43 5.63
C PHE A 13 0.92 -11.63 6.06
N GLU A 14 0.76 -12.73 5.34
CA GLU A 14 1.51 -13.96 5.57
C GLU A 14 2.28 -14.27 4.29
N ASP A 15 3.54 -14.65 4.47
CA ASP A 15 4.42 -15.01 3.36
C ASP A 15 3.81 -16.18 2.57
N ASP A 16 4.01 -16.17 1.26
CA ASP A 16 3.56 -17.19 0.29
C ASP A 16 2.04 -17.42 0.17
N VAL A 17 1.21 -16.84 1.04
CA VAL A 17 -0.26 -16.96 1.00
C VAL A 17 -0.91 -15.67 0.47
N HIS A 18 -0.39 -14.51 0.85
CA HIS A 18 -1.06 -13.24 0.60
C HIS A 18 -0.40 -12.41 -0.50
N VAL A 19 -1.23 -11.91 -1.43
CA VAL A 19 -0.82 -10.95 -2.47
C VAL A 19 -1.08 -9.53 -1.98
N ILE A 20 -0.06 -8.68 -2.05
CA ILE A 20 -0.16 -7.26 -1.72
C ILE A 20 -0.47 -6.46 -2.98
N GLY A 21 -1.52 -5.64 -2.91
CA GLY A 21 -1.85 -4.65 -3.93
C GLY A 21 -1.55 -3.24 -3.44
N MET A 22 -1.20 -2.35 -4.38
CA MET A 22 -1.02 -0.94 -4.10
C MET A 22 -1.67 -0.12 -5.21
N GLU A 23 -2.45 0.88 -4.84
CA GLU A 23 -3.05 1.84 -5.77
C GLU A 23 -2.53 3.25 -5.48
N LEU A 24 -1.66 3.74 -6.37
CA LEU A 24 -1.14 5.10 -6.33
C LEU A 24 -2.03 6.01 -7.19
N ASN A 25 -2.65 7.00 -6.57
CA ASN A 25 -3.39 8.04 -7.26
C ASN A 25 -2.59 9.36 -7.18
N MET A 26 -1.90 9.71 -8.27
CA MET A 26 -1.09 10.94 -8.35
C MET A 26 -1.92 12.23 -8.45
N HIS A 27 -3.20 12.15 -8.83
CA HIS A 27 -4.08 13.33 -8.85
C HIS A 27 -4.50 13.71 -7.43
N GLU A 28 -4.94 12.72 -6.65
CA GLU A 28 -5.31 12.92 -5.24
C GLU A 28 -4.10 12.94 -4.30
N GLY A 29 -2.93 12.49 -4.77
CA GLY A 29 -1.71 12.40 -3.96
C GLY A 29 -1.80 11.32 -2.88
N THR A 30 -2.40 10.17 -3.18
CA THR A 30 -2.62 9.08 -2.21
C THR A 30 -2.06 7.74 -2.65
N LEU A 31 -1.70 6.88 -1.69
CA LEU A 31 -1.32 5.48 -1.89
C LEU A 31 -2.15 4.59 -0.97
N HIS A 32 -2.99 3.74 -1.55
CA HIS A 32 -3.81 2.77 -0.82
C HIS A 32 -3.24 1.36 -0.95
N PHE A 33 -3.44 0.54 0.09
CA PHE A 33 -2.95 -0.84 0.14
C PHE A 33 -4.09 -1.84 0.12
N PHE A 34 -3.82 -3.01 -0.44
CA PHE A 34 -4.74 -4.12 -0.52
C PHE A 34 -4.03 -5.40 -0.06
N CYS A 35 -4.74 -6.28 0.64
CA CYS A 35 -4.27 -7.62 1.00
C CYS A 35 -5.27 -8.62 0.46
N CYS A 36 -4.84 -9.49 -0.47
CA CYS A 36 -5.72 -10.44 -1.16
C CYS A 36 -6.94 -9.79 -1.83
N GLY A 37 -6.77 -8.58 -2.37
CA GLY A 37 -7.85 -7.81 -3.00
C GLY A 37 -8.72 -7.01 -2.02
N GLU A 38 -8.57 -7.19 -0.70
CA GLU A 38 -9.28 -6.39 0.29
C GLU A 38 -8.53 -5.09 0.60
N GLN A 39 -9.20 -3.95 0.42
CA GLN A 39 -8.64 -2.64 0.74
C GLN A 39 -8.37 -2.51 2.25
N GLN A 40 -7.20 -1.97 2.57
CA GLN A 40 -6.72 -1.76 3.93
C GLN A 40 -7.02 -0.33 4.42
N LYS A 41 -7.16 -0.16 5.74
CA LYS A 41 -7.63 1.11 6.35
C LYS A 41 -6.56 2.20 6.39
N VAL A 42 -5.29 1.82 6.51
CA VAL A 42 -4.18 2.77 6.58
C VAL A 42 -3.69 3.02 5.17
N PHE A 43 -3.61 4.30 4.79
CA PHE A 43 -3.16 4.75 3.48
C PHE A 43 -2.23 5.95 3.63
N ILE A 44 -1.52 6.31 2.56
CA ILE A 44 -0.64 7.50 2.53
C ILE A 44 -1.36 8.65 1.83
N GLU A 45 -1.21 9.86 2.35
CA GLU A 45 -1.69 11.11 1.73
C GLU A 45 -0.57 12.14 1.55
N GLY A 46 -0.82 13.12 0.67
CA GLY A 46 0.05 14.29 0.50
C GLY A 46 1.21 14.09 -0.46
N ILE A 47 1.20 13.04 -1.29
CA ILE A 47 2.23 12.77 -2.29
C ILE A 47 2.13 13.81 -3.40
N ARG A 48 3.21 14.59 -3.63
CA ARG A 48 3.25 15.63 -4.69
C ARG A 48 4.41 15.44 -5.67
N GLU A 49 5.32 14.53 -5.35
CA GLU A 49 6.54 14.27 -6.10
C GLU A 49 6.47 12.92 -6.81
N PRO A 50 7.32 12.67 -7.84
CA PRO A 50 7.46 11.36 -8.44
C PRO A 50 7.79 10.28 -7.40
N VAL A 51 7.08 9.15 -7.45
CA VAL A 51 7.26 8.03 -6.53
C VAL A 51 8.07 6.91 -7.21
N LEU A 52 9.06 6.37 -6.49
CA LEU A 52 9.78 5.16 -6.88
C LEU A 52 9.21 3.97 -6.11
N PHE A 53 8.96 2.87 -6.80
CA PHE A 53 8.65 1.60 -6.16
C PHE A 53 9.91 1.00 -5.52
N TYR A 54 9.81 0.61 -4.25
CA TYR A 54 10.88 -0.10 -3.55
C TYR A 54 10.29 -1.23 -2.71
N GLY A 55 11.04 -2.33 -2.61
CA GLY A 55 10.74 -3.45 -1.73
C GLY A 55 11.81 -3.59 -0.66
N TYR A 56 11.40 -3.77 0.59
CA TYR A 56 12.29 -4.12 1.70
C TYR A 56 12.06 -5.57 2.11
N ILE A 57 13.13 -6.36 2.15
CA ILE A 57 13.09 -7.76 2.57
C ILE A 57 14.04 -7.92 3.75
N PHE A 58 13.49 -8.27 4.92
CA PHE A 58 14.26 -8.38 6.17
C PHE A 58 14.94 -9.75 6.34
N TYR A 59 14.22 -10.84 6.02
CA TYR A 59 14.70 -12.20 6.25
C TYR A 59 15.59 -12.69 5.11
N ARG A 60 16.67 -13.39 5.45
CA ARG A 60 17.56 -14.01 4.46
C ARG A 60 16.82 -15.12 3.72
N GLY A 61 16.99 -15.16 2.40
CA GLY A 61 16.43 -16.23 1.55
C GLY A 61 14.99 -16.01 1.12
N THR A 62 14.34 -14.93 1.54
CA THR A 62 13.03 -14.54 1.01
C THR A 62 13.19 -13.65 -0.22
N SER A 63 12.14 -13.64 -1.05
CA SER A 63 12.08 -12.88 -2.29
C SER A 63 10.68 -12.31 -2.47
N MET A 64 10.55 -11.29 -3.32
CA MET A 64 9.26 -10.84 -3.80
C MET A 64 9.24 -10.84 -5.32
N THR A 65 8.07 -11.08 -5.89
CA THR A 65 7.83 -11.02 -7.32
C THR A 65 6.77 -9.96 -7.60
N VAL A 66 7.06 -9.04 -8.51
CA VAL A 66 6.05 -8.10 -9.01
C VAL A 66 5.19 -8.83 -10.03
N LEU A 67 3.94 -9.12 -9.65
CA LEU A 67 3.01 -9.86 -10.51
C LEU A 67 2.48 -9.01 -11.68
N ARG A 68 2.19 -7.74 -11.42
CA ARG A 68 1.62 -6.81 -12.40
C ARG A 68 1.87 -5.36 -12.00
N LEU A 69 2.17 -4.53 -13.00
CA LEU A 69 2.12 -3.07 -12.91
C LEU A 69 1.27 -2.57 -14.08
N SER A 70 0.15 -1.89 -13.79
CA SER A 70 -0.72 -1.36 -14.83
C SER A 70 -1.40 -0.08 -14.37
N LYS A 71 -1.66 0.83 -15.32
CA LYS A 71 -2.49 2.01 -15.09
C LYS A 71 -3.97 1.59 -15.05
N LEU A 72 -4.69 2.05 -14.03
CA LEU A 72 -6.14 1.88 -13.92
C LEU A 72 -6.86 3.06 -14.59
N SER A 73 -8.03 2.81 -15.19
CA SER A 73 -8.85 3.84 -15.83
C SER A 73 -9.68 4.65 -14.84
N ALA A 74 -9.97 4.08 -13.66
CA ALA A 74 -10.66 4.70 -12.55
C ALA A 74 -10.10 4.15 -11.23
N PRO A 75 -10.18 4.91 -10.13
CA PRO A 75 -9.81 4.41 -8.80
C PRO A 75 -10.66 3.21 -8.41
N THR A 76 -10.06 2.22 -7.74
CA THR A 76 -10.80 1.08 -7.15
C THR A 76 -11.01 1.23 -5.65
N VAL A 77 -10.40 2.26 -5.07
CA VAL A 77 -10.54 2.64 -3.66
C VAL A 77 -11.97 3.02 -3.32
N ALA A 78 -12.50 2.44 -2.25
CA ALA A 78 -13.74 2.83 -1.60
C ALA A 78 -13.45 3.58 -0.29
N GLN A 79 -14.39 4.44 0.13
CA GLN A 79 -14.31 5.10 1.43
C GLN A 79 -14.54 4.09 2.55
N LEU A 80 -13.59 3.98 3.49
CA LEU A 80 -13.69 3.01 4.59
C LEU A 80 -13.96 3.72 5.92
N LYS A 81 -14.87 3.14 6.73
CA LYS A 81 -15.08 3.63 8.09
C LYS A 81 -13.82 3.41 8.94
N GLY A 82 -13.29 4.51 9.47
CA GLY A 82 -12.10 4.48 10.33
C GLY A 82 -10.79 4.32 9.56
N GLU A 83 -10.76 4.75 8.30
CA GLU A 83 -9.52 4.94 7.55
C GLU A 83 -8.58 5.91 8.28
N LYS A 84 -7.28 5.71 8.06
CA LYS A 84 -6.22 6.47 8.72
C LYS A 84 -5.20 6.90 7.68
N ALA A 85 -5.14 8.19 7.43
CA ALA A 85 -4.13 8.77 6.57
C ALA A 85 -2.80 8.91 7.31
N VAL A 86 -1.72 8.51 6.65
CA VAL A 86 -0.34 8.77 7.07
C VAL A 86 0.24 9.79 6.10
N ARG A 87 0.74 10.92 6.62
CA ARG A 87 1.34 11.94 5.77
C ARG A 87 2.69 11.50 5.23
N TRP A 88 2.89 11.73 3.94
CA TRP A 88 4.16 11.56 3.23
C TRP A 88 5.32 12.29 3.95
#